data_AF-A0A1H3ZNE8-F1
#
_entry.id   AF-A0A1H3ZNE8-F1
#
_cell.length_a   1.000
_cell.length_b   1.000
_cell.length_c   1.000
_cell.angle_alpha   90.00
_cell.angle_beta   90.00
_cell.angle_gamma   90.00
#
_symmetry.space_group_name_H-M   'P 1'
#
loop_
_entity.id
_entity.type
_entity.pdbx_description
1 polymer ?
#
loop_
_entity_poly.entity_id
_entity_poly.type
_entity_poly.pdbx_seq_one_letter_code
_entity_poly.pdbx_strand_id
1 'polypeptide(L)'
;MDYSRYTIQELHESLSSIDKDAYPDRYQKLINEFESRKEEIEQHRKEEDEKFYVTVNSRLNILAWLQIATCLGFIYVGVVSLLEHFTLFILALFLGISVFNGFAGFLLLKRIKLGFHLSFFNQVAQLFAFNLGFIYYSYSGLGGVMVILQNGIAFKASILNPSFQFFWGNNLGFGVGLDLVALFFIYLLNTCRYENKIWQ
;
A
#
# COMPACT_ATOMS: atom_id res chain seq x y z
N MET A 1 -40.61 15.45 -13.05
CA MET A 1 -39.51 14.84 -12.29
C MET A 1 -39.43 15.57 -10.96
N ASP A 2 -39.34 14.81 -9.88
CA ASP A 2 -39.27 15.29 -8.50
C ASP A 2 -37.97 14.76 -7.91
N TYR A 3 -37.08 15.68 -7.53
CA TYR A 3 -35.74 15.38 -7.03
C TYR A 3 -35.67 15.30 -5.50
N SER A 4 -36.77 15.60 -4.79
CA SER A 4 -36.83 15.63 -3.32
C SER A 4 -36.54 14.27 -2.66
N ARG A 5 -36.71 13.18 -3.41
CA ARG A 5 -36.48 11.81 -2.94
C ARG A 5 -35.09 11.28 -3.30
N TYR A 6 -34.30 12.04 -4.03
CA TYR A 6 -33.00 11.59 -4.50
C TYR A 6 -32.01 11.64 -3.34
N THR A 7 -31.16 10.63 -3.26
CA THR A 7 -29.95 10.69 -2.43
C THR A 7 -28.99 11.74 -2.99
N ILE A 8 -28.06 12.21 -2.16
CA ILE A 8 -27.02 13.17 -2.58
C ILE A 8 -26.21 12.63 -3.78
N GLN A 9 -25.98 11.32 -3.80
CA GLN A 9 -25.27 10.63 -4.88
C GLN A 9 -26.08 10.65 -6.19
N GLU A 10 -27.36 10.30 -6.13
CA GLU A 10 -28.27 10.36 -7.30
C GLU A 10 -28.46 11.80 -7.81
N LEU A 11 -28.43 12.81 -6.94
CA LEU A 11 -28.44 14.22 -7.33
C LEU A 11 -27.18 14.56 -8.13
N HIS A 12 -25.99 14.14 -7.68
CA HIS A 12 -24.73 14.35 -8.41
C HIS A 12 -24.67 13.60 -9.75
N GLU A 13 -25.17 12.37 -9.80
CA GLU A 13 -25.28 11.59 -11.04
C GLU A 13 -26.24 12.25 -12.03
N SER A 14 -27.38 12.76 -11.53
CA SER A 14 -28.34 13.50 -12.35
C SER A 14 -27.74 14.79 -12.89
N LEU A 15 -26.94 15.49 -12.09
CA LEU A 15 -26.30 16.74 -12.50
C LEU A 15 -25.24 16.52 -13.59
N SER A 16 -24.52 15.41 -13.53
CA SER A 16 -23.48 15.08 -14.52
C SER A 16 -24.03 14.50 -15.83
N SER A 17 -25.25 13.95 -15.82
CA SER A 17 -25.85 13.26 -16.97
C SER A 17 -26.96 14.05 -17.67
N ILE A 18 -27.53 15.08 -17.03
CA ILE A 18 -28.63 15.85 -17.60
C ILE A 18 -28.18 16.74 -18.76
N ASP A 19 -28.88 16.63 -19.89
CA ASP A 19 -28.73 17.56 -21.01
C ASP A 19 -29.50 18.85 -20.69
N LYS A 20 -28.76 19.90 -20.34
CA LYS A 20 -29.28 21.22 -19.98
C LYS A 20 -29.98 21.93 -21.14
N ASP A 21 -29.60 21.62 -22.39
CA ASP A 21 -30.12 22.28 -23.58
C ASP A 21 -31.39 21.57 -24.07
N ALA A 22 -31.45 20.24 -23.92
CA ALA A 22 -32.64 19.46 -24.24
C ALA A 22 -33.73 19.51 -23.14
N TYR A 23 -33.35 19.68 -21.86
CA TYR A 23 -34.30 19.65 -20.72
C TYR A 23 -34.07 20.78 -19.69
N PRO A 24 -34.21 22.06 -20.09
CA PRO A 24 -33.93 23.20 -19.22
C PRO A 24 -34.80 23.25 -17.95
N ASP A 25 -36.09 22.91 -18.05
CA ASP A 25 -37.00 22.91 -16.90
C ASP A 25 -36.62 21.87 -15.84
N ARG A 26 -36.10 20.71 -16.28
CA ARG A 26 -35.65 19.64 -15.36
C ARG A 26 -34.32 20.03 -14.72
N TYR A 27 -33.43 20.62 -15.49
CA TYR A 27 -32.17 21.16 -15.00
C TYR A 27 -32.39 22.21 -13.92
N GLN A 28 -33.31 23.18 -14.14
CA GLN A 28 -33.60 24.20 -13.14
C GLN A 28 -34.16 23.60 -11.83
N LYS A 29 -35.03 22.60 -11.93
CA LYS A 29 -35.55 21.90 -10.74
C LYS A 29 -34.45 21.16 -9.97
N LEU A 30 -33.49 20.57 -10.68
CA LEU A 30 -32.34 19.91 -10.07
C LEU A 30 -31.45 20.91 -9.34
N ILE A 31 -31.14 22.07 -9.95
CA ILE A 31 -30.35 23.13 -9.32
C ILE A 31 -31.04 23.68 -8.07
N ASN A 32 -32.35 23.91 -8.13
CA ASN A 32 -33.11 24.39 -6.97
C ASN A 32 -33.07 23.36 -5.81
N GLU A 33 -33.07 22.06 -6.11
CA GLU A 33 -32.92 21.01 -5.09
C GLU A 33 -31.49 20.97 -4.52
N PHE A 34 -30.46 21.20 -5.34
CA PHE A 34 -29.08 21.35 -4.87
C PHE A 34 -28.92 22.55 -3.94
N GLU A 35 -29.59 23.68 -4.24
CA GLU A 35 -29.56 24.85 -3.39
C GLU A 35 -30.34 24.66 -2.09
N SER A 36 -31.52 24.02 -2.15
CA SER A 36 -32.35 23.76 -0.96
C SER A 36 -31.67 22.82 0.03
N ARG A 37 -30.84 21.88 -0.46
CA ARG A 37 -30.09 20.90 0.34
C ARG A 37 -28.60 21.19 0.46
N LYS A 38 -28.19 22.43 0.23
CA LYS A 38 -26.76 22.81 0.21
C LYS A 38 -26.00 22.40 1.47
N GLU A 39 -26.58 22.61 2.66
CA GLU A 39 -25.95 22.23 3.92
C GLU A 39 -25.77 20.72 4.04
N GLU A 40 -26.76 19.94 3.62
CA GLU A 40 -26.71 18.47 3.63
C GLU A 40 -25.65 17.94 2.65
N ILE A 41 -25.55 18.55 1.46
CA ILE A 41 -24.52 18.22 0.46
C ILE A 41 -23.12 18.56 0.99
N GLU A 42 -22.95 19.71 1.63
CA GLU A 42 -21.68 20.09 2.26
C GLU A 42 -21.31 19.14 3.40
N GLN A 43 -22.28 18.71 4.21
CA GLN A 43 -22.06 17.73 5.27
C GLN A 43 -21.69 16.36 4.71
N HIS A 44 -22.42 15.88 3.70
CA HIS A 44 -22.13 14.62 3.03
C HIS A 44 -20.71 14.60 2.45
N ARG A 45 -20.31 15.69 1.78
CA ARG A 45 -18.93 15.85 1.27
C ARG A 45 -17.89 15.81 2.39
N LYS A 46 -18.13 16.47 3.53
CA LYS A 46 -17.22 16.43 4.68
C LYS A 46 -17.10 15.02 5.25
N GLU A 47 -18.22 14.29 5.35
CA GLU A 47 -18.24 12.90 5.82
C GLU A 47 -17.48 11.96 4.87
N GLU A 48 -17.59 12.15 3.56
CA GLU A 48 -16.81 11.40 2.56
C GLU A 48 -15.32 11.70 2.67
N ASP A 49 -14.94 12.98 2.76
CA ASP A 49 -13.55 13.41 2.95
C ASP A 49 -12.96 12.82 4.25
N GLU A 50 -13.73 12.82 5.34
CA GLU A 50 -13.32 12.26 6.62
C GLU A 50 -13.17 10.73 6.55
N LYS A 51 -14.15 10.02 5.98
CA LYS A 51 -14.07 8.56 5.77
C LYS A 51 -12.85 8.18 4.95
N PHE A 52 -12.60 8.93 3.88
CA PHE A 52 -11.42 8.73 3.05
C PHE A 52 -10.14 8.96 3.86
N TYR A 53 -10.03 10.07 4.59
CA TYR A 53 -8.88 10.39 5.42
C TYR A 53 -8.61 9.32 6.48
N VAL A 54 -9.65 8.88 7.22
CA VAL A 54 -9.54 7.81 8.23
C VAL A 54 -9.04 6.51 7.59
N THR A 55 -9.58 6.15 6.42
CA THR A 55 -9.20 4.94 5.69
C THR A 55 -7.74 4.98 5.27
N VAL A 56 -7.30 6.08 4.66
CA VAL A 56 -5.92 6.26 4.22
C VAL A 56 -4.96 6.30 5.41
N ASN A 57 -5.32 7.02 6.47
CA ASN A 57 -4.50 7.13 7.67
C ASN A 57 -4.31 5.77 8.36
N SER A 58 -5.37 4.97 8.46
CA SER A 58 -5.31 3.61 9.00
C SER A 58 -4.38 2.72 8.17
N ARG A 59 -4.51 2.77 6.85
CA ARG A 59 -3.69 2.03 5.89
C ARG A 59 -2.20 2.38 5.97
N LEU A 60 -1.86 3.66 6.03
CA LEU A 60 -0.48 4.12 6.21
C LEU A 60 0.09 3.72 7.58
N ASN A 61 -0.73 3.71 8.63
CA ASN A 61 -0.32 3.21 9.94
C ASN A 61 0.01 1.72 9.91
N ILE A 62 -0.79 0.90 9.23
CA ILE A 62 -0.52 -0.54 9.06
C ILE A 62 0.85 -0.74 8.42
N LEU A 63 1.13 -0.07 7.30
CA LEU A 63 2.43 -0.13 6.63
C LEU A 63 3.57 0.27 7.56
N ALA A 64 3.41 1.39 8.27
CA ALA A 64 4.43 1.90 9.16
C ALA A 64 4.75 0.93 10.31
N TRP A 65 3.72 0.33 10.91
CA TRP A 65 3.88 -0.70 11.95
C TRP A 65 4.53 -1.97 11.42
N LEU A 66 4.19 -2.40 10.20
CA LEU A 66 4.85 -3.55 9.57
C LEU A 66 6.35 -3.29 9.32
N GLN A 67 6.73 -2.06 8.94
CA GLN A 67 8.14 -1.68 8.81
C GLN A 67 8.85 -1.66 10.17
N ILE A 68 8.21 -1.20 11.24
CA ILE A 68 8.76 -1.26 12.59
C ILE A 68 8.91 -2.72 13.06
N ALA A 69 7.91 -3.56 12.83
CA ALA A 69 7.98 -5.00 13.14
C ALA A 69 9.10 -5.69 12.36
N THR A 70 9.27 -5.33 11.08
CA THR A 70 10.39 -5.79 10.22
C THR A 70 11.73 -5.39 10.83
N CYS A 71 11.89 -4.14 11.28
CA CYS A 71 13.10 -3.68 11.96
C CYS A 71 13.46 -4.58 13.14
N LEU A 72 12.50 -4.85 14.02
CA LEU A 72 12.68 -5.74 15.18
C LEU A 72 13.00 -7.18 14.77
N GLY A 73 12.34 -7.70 13.73
CA GLY A 73 12.62 -9.02 13.18
C GLY A 73 14.05 -9.15 12.66
N PHE A 74 14.54 -8.18 11.90
CA PHE A 74 15.93 -8.17 11.41
C PHE A 74 16.96 -7.98 12.53
N ILE A 75 16.63 -7.24 13.60
CA ILE A 75 17.49 -7.16 14.79
C ILE A 75 17.62 -8.55 15.42
N TYR A 76 16.49 -9.23 15.65
CA TYR A 76 16.46 -10.56 16.25
C TYR A 76 17.24 -11.58 15.42
N VAL A 77 16.92 -11.69 14.12
CA VAL A 77 17.60 -12.63 13.22
C VAL A 77 19.09 -12.29 13.07
N GLY A 78 19.43 -11.00 13.05
CA GLY A 78 20.81 -10.53 13.04
C GLY A 78 21.58 -11.01 14.27
N VAL A 79 21.01 -10.86 15.48
CA VAL A 79 21.64 -11.33 16.73
C VAL A 79 21.85 -12.84 16.71
N VAL A 80 20.84 -13.62 16.32
CA VAL A 80 20.96 -15.09 16.21
C VAL A 80 22.05 -15.48 15.20
N SER A 81 22.07 -14.85 14.02
CA SER A 81 23.05 -15.14 12.98
C SER A 81 24.49 -14.81 13.41
N LEU A 82 24.68 -13.77 14.22
CA LEU A 82 26.00 -13.38 14.74
C LEU A 82 26.55 -14.37 15.77
N LEU A 83 25.67 -15.06 16.51
CA LEU A 83 26.07 -16.11 17.45
C LEU A 83 26.56 -17.37 16.72
N GLU A 84 26.00 -17.68 15.55
CA GLU A 84 26.38 -18.86 14.76
C GLU A 84 27.57 -18.57 13.82
N HIS A 85 27.52 -17.46 13.08
CA HIS A 85 28.49 -17.13 12.04
C HIS A 85 28.77 -15.62 11.99
N PHE A 86 29.68 -15.15 12.86
CA PHE A 86 30.05 -13.72 12.88
C PHE A 86 30.85 -13.31 11.64
N THR A 87 30.29 -12.37 10.86
CA THR A 87 31.05 -11.59 9.87
C THR A 87 30.61 -10.12 9.90
N LEU A 88 31.54 -9.20 9.65
CA LEU A 88 31.25 -7.77 9.56
C LEU A 88 30.22 -7.46 8.46
N PHE A 89 30.26 -8.23 7.37
CA PHE A 89 29.31 -8.09 6.27
C PHE A 89 27.87 -8.42 6.70
N ILE A 90 27.68 -9.56 7.39
CA ILE A 90 26.37 -9.97 7.92
C ILE A 90 25.85 -8.93 8.91
N LEU A 91 26.70 -8.47 9.84
CA LEU A 91 26.34 -7.43 10.80
C LEU A 91 25.86 -6.14 10.09
N ALA A 92 26.65 -5.64 9.14
CA ALA A 92 26.32 -4.42 8.41
C ALA A 92 25.03 -4.55 7.61
N LEU A 93 24.79 -5.71 6.99
CA LEU A 93 23.57 -5.99 6.22
C LEU A 93 22.33 -5.96 7.12
N PHE A 94 22.32 -6.75 8.21
CA PHE A 94 21.18 -6.81 9.12
C PHE A 94 20.90 -5.46 9.79
N LEU A 95 21.95 -4.77 10.25
CA LEU A 95 21.82 -3.46 10.89
C LEU A 95 21.31 -2.41 9.89
N GLY A 96 21.84 -2.41 8.66
CA GLY A 96 21.40 -1.51 7.60
C GLY A 96 19.91 -1.70 7.27
N ILE A 97 19.46 -2.95 7.08
CA ILE A 97 18.06 -3.26 6.78
C ILE A 97 17.16 -2.87 7.96
N SER A 98 17.56 -3.19 9.19
CA SER A 98 16.79 -2.83 10.40
C SER A 98 16.63 -1.33 10.54
N VAL A 99 17.74 -0.57 10.48
CA VAL A 99 17.71 0.90 10.59
C VAL A 99 16.86 1.50 9.48
N PHE A 100 17.02 1.03 8.23
CA PHE A 100 16.24 1.53 7.12
C PHE A 100 14.72 1.33 7.32
N ASN A 101 14.29 0.12 7.70
CA ASN A 101 12.88 -0.16 7.97
C ASN A 101 12.34 0.63 9.17
N GLY A 102 13.11 0.68 10.26
CA GLY A 102 12.71 1.40 11.47
C GLY A 102 12.56 2.90 11.21
N PHE A 103 13.51 3.49 10.49
CA PHE A 103 13.50 4.90 10.14
C PHE A 103 12.38 5.25 9.16
N ALA A 104 12.18 4.43 8.11
CA ALA A 104 11.08 4.59 7.17
C ALA A 104 9.71 4.50 7.89
N GLY A 105 9.51 3.48 8.71
CA GLY A 105 8.27 3.28 9.47
C GLY A 105 8.00 4.41 10.47
N PHE A 106 9.02 4.85 11.22
CA PHE A 106 8.89 5.95 12.16
C PHE A 106 8.51 7.27 11.46
N LEU A 107 9.21 7.63 10.38
CA LEU A 107 8.89 8.84 9.62
C LEU A 107 7.52 8.76 8.94
N LEU A 108 7.12 7.56 8.50
CA LEU A 108 5.80 7.33 7.94
C LEU A 108 4.71 7.53 9.01
N LEU A 109 4.88 7.04 10.24
CA LEU A 109 3.98 7.31 11.38
C LEU A 109 3.87 8.82 11.67
N LYS A 110 4.97 9.55 11.55
CA LYS A 110 5.01 11.01 11.71
C LYS A 110 4.48 11.77 10.50
N ARG A 111 4.08 11.08 9.43
CA ARG A 111 3.57 11.67 8.18
C ARG A 111 4.53 12.66 7.53
N ILE A 112 5.83 12.43 7.71
CA ILE A 112 6.87 13.25 7.08
C ILE A 112 7.05 12.77 5.64
N LYS A 113 7.14 13.69 4.67
CA LYS A 113 7.34 13.36 3.24
C LYS A 113 8.53 12.43 2.97
N LEU A 114 9.61 12.57 3.74
CA LEU A 114 10.75 11.66 3.64
C LEU A 114 10.36 10.21 3.98
N GLY A 115 9.50 10.00 4.98
CA GLY A 115 8.97 8.69 5.33
C GLY A 115 8.20 8.04 4.19
N PHE A 116 7.39 8.83 3.45
CA PHE A 116 6.74 8.36 2.23
C PHE A 116 7.75 7.82 1.20
N HIS A 117 8.78 8.61 0.88
CA HIS A 117 9.77 8.21 -0.12
C HIS A 117 10.58 6.97 0.31
N LEU A 118 10.98 6.91 1.57
CA LEU A 118 11.71 5.76 2.12
C LEU A 118 10.83 4.51 2.11
N SER A 119 9.57 4.61 2.52
CA SER A 119 8.64 3.48 2.50
C SER A 119 8.33 3.04 1.07
N PHE A 120 8.17 3.96 0.12
CA PHE A 120 8.00 3.62 -1.30
C PHE A 120 9.20 2.86 -1.84
N PHE A 121 10.41 3.37 -1.61
CA PHE A 121 11.64 2.67 -2.00
C PHE A 121 11.74 1.29 -1.34
N ASN A 122 11.40 1.19 -0.06
CA ASN A 122 11.40 -0.08 0.67
C ASN A 122 10.49 -1.11 0.03
N GLN A 123 9.27 -0.71 -0.38
CA GLN A 123 8.34 -1.62 -1.03
C GLN A 123 8.83 -2.01 -2.44
N VAL A 124 9.40 -1.08 -3.21
CA VAL A 124 9.99 -1.40 -4.52
C VAL A 124 11.13 -2.41 -4.38
N ALA A 125 11.97 -2.29 -3.35
CA ALA A 125 13.02 -3.25 -3.08
C ALA A 125 12.47 -4.64 -2.70
N GLN A 126 11.32 -4.72 -2.02
CA GLN A 126 10.67 -6.00 -1.68
C GLN A 126 9.91 -6.61 -2.86
N LEU A 127 9.54 -5.81 -3.86
CA LEU A 127 8.65 -6.22 -4.94
C LEU A 127 9.18 -7.42 -5.72
N PHE A 128 10.49 -7.50 -5.96
CA PHE A 128 11.07 -8.56 -6.78
C PHE A 128 11.94 -9.50 -5.96
N ALA A 129 11.80 -10.79 -6.22
CA ALA A 129 12.78 -11.80 -5.86
C ALA A 129 13.38 -12.38 -7.14
N PHE A 130 14.64 -12.78 -7.12
CA PHE A 130 15.24 -13.47 -8.25
C PHE A 130 16.21 -14.55 -7.79
N ASN A 131 16.15 -15.69 -8.46
CA ASN A 131 17.12 -16.76 -8.38
C ASN A 131 17.75 -16.89 -9.77
N LEU A 132 19.06 -16.71 -9.87
CA LEU A 132 19.81 -16.85 -11.12
C LEU A 132 20.68 -18.12 -11.11
N GLY A 133 20.58 -18.95 -10.06
CA GLY A 133 21.26 -20.24 -9.91
C GLY A 133 22.60 -20.12 -9.19
N PHE A 134 23.26 -18.98 -9.31
CA PHE A 134 24.47 -18.61 -8.56
C PHE A 134 24.25 -17.43 -7.62
N ILE A 135 23.15 -16.68 -7.79
CA ILE A 135 22.74 -15.57 -6.93
C ILE A 135 21.27 -15.76 -6.58
N TYR A 136 20.96 -15.71 -5.29
CA TYR A 136 19.59 -15.67 -4.77
C TYR A 136 19.35 -14.35 -4.05
N TYR A 137 18.35 -13.60 -4.51
CA TYR A 137 17.87 -12.38 -3.90
C TYR A 137 16.40 -12.52 -3.54
N SER A 138 16.08 -12.28 -2.28
CA SER A 138 14.72 -12.15 -1.78
C SER A 138 14.76 -11.26 -0.56
N TYR A 139 14.32 -10.02 -0.70
CA TYR A 139 14.13 -9.11 0.42
C TYR A 139 12.65 -9.08 0.79
N SER A 140 12.34 -9.41 2.05
CA SER A 140 10.97 -9.51 2.55
C SER A 140 10.98 -9.11 4.02
N GLY A 141 10.08 -8.21 4.42
CA GLY A 141 10.08 -7.67 5.78
C GLY A 141 9.79 -8.71 6.87
N LEU A 142 8.73 -9.51 6.69
CA LEU A 142 8.35 -10.58 7.62
C LEU A 142 8.42 -11.92 6.87
N GLY A 143 9.43 -12.73 7.21
CA GLY A 143 9.72 -14.03 6.58
C GLY A 143 8.51 -14.98 6.51
N GLY A 144 8.53 -15.96 5.60
CA GLY A 144 7.34 -16.74 5.22
C GLY A 144 7.51 -18.24 5.07
N VAL A 145 6.37 -18.93 4.99
CA VAL A 145 6.26 -20.35 4.66
C VAL A 145 6.32 -20.50 3.14
N MET A 146 7.19 -21.38 2.65
CA MET A 146 7.37 -21.66 1.23
C MET A 146 6.72 -23.00 0.88
N VAL A 147 5.74 -22.97 -0.01
CA VAL A 147 5.11 -24.15 -0.62
C VAL A 147 5.58 -24.22 -2.07
N ILE A 148 6.51 -25.13 -2.35
CA ILE A 148 7.04 -25.36 -3.69
C ILE A 148 6.19 -26.44 -4.36
N LEU A 149 5.43 -26.08 -5.40
CA LEU A 149 4.78 -27.05 -6.27
C LEU A 149 5.79 -27.46 -7.35
N GLN A 150 6.04 -28.77 -7.50
CA GLN A 150 6.93 -29.29 -8.53
C GLN A 150 6.47 -28.82 -9.93
N ASN A 151 7.44 -28.49 -10.80
CA ASN A 151 7.32 -27.91 -12.15
C ASN A 151 7.22 -26.37 -12.25
N GLY A 152 8.04 -25.66 -11.47
CA GLY A 152 8.38 -24.26 -11.77
C GLY A 152 7.39 -23.20 -11.27
N ILE A 153 6.46 -23.56 -10.40
CA ILE A 153 5.60 -22.59 -9.72
C ILE A 153 5.76 -22.81 -8.22
N ALA A 154 6.27 -21.81 -7.49
CA ALA A 154 6.35 -21.89 -6.03
C ALA A 154 5.56 -20.76 -5.37
N PHE A 155 4.73 -21.14 -4.42
CA PHE A 155 3.92 -20.19 -3.66
C PHE A 155 4.59 -19.98 -2.32
N LYS A 156 5.04 -18.75 -2.03
CA LYS A 156 5.62 -18.42 -0.73
C LYS A 156 4.65 -17.54 0.04
N ALA A 157 3.79 -18.17 0.84
CA ALA A 157 2.87 -17.49 1.72
C ALA A 157 3.46 -17.35 3.12
N SER A 158 3.87 -16.14 3.53
CA SER A 158 3.94 -15.80 4.95
C SER A 158 2.58 -15.32 5.44
N ILE A 159 2.26 -15.59 6.70
CA ILE A 159 1.10 -14.99 7.41
C ILE A 159 1.13 -13.46 7.33
N LEU A 160 2.32 -12.85 7.19
CA LEU A 160 2.50 -11.39 7.15
C LEU A 160 3.17 -10.88 5.86
N ASN A 161 3.42 -11.79 4.91
CA ASN A 161 4.01 -11.54 3.60
C ASN A 161 3.60 -12.63 2.57
N PRO A 162 2.37 -12.60 2.03
CA PRO A 162 2.02 -13.37 0.85
C PRO A 162 2.78 -12.87 -0.39
N SER A 163 3.81 -13.63 -0.78
CA SER A 163 4.57 -13.43 -2.03
C SER A 163 4.27 -14.55 -3.03
N PHE A 164 4.15 -14.21 -4.31
CA PHE A 164 3.93 -15.18 -5.38
C PHE A 164 5.20 -15.29 -6.21
N GLN A 165 5.83 -16.47 -6.24
CA GLN A 165 7.10 -16.67 -6.91
C GLN A 165 6.99 -17.61 -8.12
N PHE A 166 7.22 -17.08 -9.33
CA PHE A 166 7.19 -17.88 -10.56
C PHE A 166 8.62 -18.34 -10.92
N PHE A 167 8.89 -19.63 -10.74
CA PHE A 167 10.22 -20.20 -10.99
C PHE A 167 10.28 -20.86 -12.37
N TRP A 168 10.62 -20.10 -13.41
CA TRP A 168 10.72 -20.67 -14.75
C TRP A 168 12.14 -21.14 -15.08
N GLY A 169 12.35 -22.46 -15.21
CA GLY A 169 13.61 -23.02 -15.72
C GLY A 169 13.80 -24.50 -15.38
N ASN A 170 14.62 -25.20 -16.17
CA ASN A 170 15.02 -26.58 -15.85
C ASN A 170 15.93 -26.56 -14.60
N ASN A 171 15.65 -27.44 -13.61
CA ASN A 171 16.41 -27.61 -12.37
C ASN A 171 16.46 -26.41 -11.37
N LEU A 172 15.34 -25.73 -11.10
CA LEU A 172 15.18 -24.74 -10.00
C LEU A 172 16.19 -23.56 -9.97
N GLY A 173 17.08 -23.47 -10.95
CA GLY A 173 18.19 -22.51 -10.97
C GLY A 173 17.74 -21.10 -11.33
N PHE A 174 16.75 -20.94 -12.20
CA PHE A 174 16.24 -19.63 -12.60
C PHE A 174 14.81 -19.41 -12.10
N GLY A 175 14.53 -18.24 -11.51
CA GLY A 175 13.20 -17.86 -11.09
C GLY A 175 13.06 -16.39 -10.73
N VAL A 176 11.86 -15.86 -10.90
CA VAL A 176 11.50 -14.49 -10.57
C VAL A 176 10.26 -14.50 -9.69
N GLY A 177 10.33 -13.82 -8.56
CA GLY A 177 9.22 -13.66 -7.65
C GLY A 177 8.69 -12.25 -7.61
N LEU A 178 7.40 -12.14 -7.32
CA LEU A 178 6.71 -10.88 -7.10
C LEU A 178 6.02 -10.90 -5.74
N ASP A 179 6.33 -9.91 -4.91
CA ASP A 179 5.71 -9.72 -3.61
C ASP A 179 4.40 -8.92 -3.75
N LEU A 180 3.25 -9.57 -3.53
CA LEU A 180 1.95 -8.93 -3.68
C LEU A 180 1.64 -7.96 -2.54
N VAL A 181 2.21 -8.18 -1.36
CA VAL A 181 2.08 -7.23 -0.25
C VAL A 181 2.82 -5.95 -0.59
N ALA A 182 4.04 -6.08 -1.09
CA ALA A 182 4.80 -4.94 -1.56
C ALA A 182 4.08 -4.20 -2.68
N LEU A 183 3.51 -4.93 -3.66
CA LEU A 183 2.71 -4.34 -4.74
C LEU A 183 1.48 -3.59 -4.22
N PHE A 184 0.76 -4.17 -3.26
CA PHE A 184 -0.39 -3.53 -2.61
C PHE A 184 0.01 -2.23 -1.90
N PHE A 185 1.11 -2.23 -1.15
CA PHE A 185 1.58 -1.03 -0.47
C PHE A 185 2.15 0.03 -1.42
N ILE A 186 2.77 -0.37 -2.55
CA ILE A 186 3.15 0.57 -3.63
C ILE A 186 1.92 1.26 -4.18
N TYR A 187 0.86 0.51 -4.50
CA TYR A 187 -0.39 1.06 -5.00
C TYR A 187 -0.98 2.06 -4.00
N LEU A 188 -1.08 1.66 -2.73
CA LEU A 188 -1.60 2.50 -1.63
C LEU A 188 -0.78 3.77 -1.43
N LEU A 189 0.56 3.69 -1.45
CA LEU A 189 1.41 4.87 -1.39
C LEU A 189 1.16 5.78 -2.60
N ASN A 190 1.02 5.22 -3.81
CA ASN A 190 0.78 6.02 -4.99
C ASN A 190 -0.56 6.76 -4.96
N THR A 191 -1.61 6.18 -4.37
CA THR A 191 -2.90 6.89 -4.18
C THR A 191 -2.77 8.06 -3.21
N CYS A 192 -1.87 8.00 -2.23
CA CYS A 192 -1.65 9.08 -1.25
C CYS A 192 -0.66 10.17 -1.72
N ARG A 193 -0.02 9.99 -2.88
CA ARG A 193 1.10 10.82 -3.35
C ARG A 193 0.72 12.29 -3.59
N TYR A 194 -0.50 12.53 -4.04
CA TYR A 194 -0.98 13.87 -4.44
C TYR A 194 -1.74 14.61 -3.34
N GLU A 195 -1.88 14.00 -2.17
CA GLU A 195 -2.65 14.57 -1.06
C GLU A 195 -1.76 15.35 -0.11
N ASN A 196 -1.55 16.62 -0.45
CA ASN A 196 -0.82 17.57 0.39
C ASN A 196 -1.38 17.70 1.82
N LYS A 197 -2.64 17.30 2.05
CA LYS A 197 -3.28 17.31 3.39
C LYS A 197 -2.73 16.24 4.33
N ILE A 198 -2.12 15.17 3.80
CA ILE A 198 -1.66 14.03 4.60
C ILE A 198 -0.24 14.26 5.12
N TRP A 199 0.59 14.97 4.37
CA TRP A 199 2.03 15.05 4.62
C TRP A 199 2.41 16.36 5.30
N GLN A 200 3.11 16.25 6.44
CA GLN A 200 3.79 17.34 7.13
C GLN A 200 5.17 17.57 6.49
#